data_AF-X1QQ11-F1
#
_entry.id   AF-X1QQ11-F1
#
_cell.length_a   1.000
_cell.length_b   1.000
_cell.length_c   1.000
_cell.angle_alpha   90.00
_cell.angle_beta   90.00
_cell.angle_gamma   90.00
#
_symmetry.space_group_name_H-M   'P 1'
#
loop_
_entity.id
_entity.type
_entity.pdbx_description
1 polymer ?
#
loop_
_entity_poly.entity_id
_entity_poly.type
_entity_poly.pdbx_seq_one_letter_code
_entity_poly.pdbx_strand_id
1 'polypeptide(L)'
;MDVAHPPPPTTYHLSVFVPTWAYGGYVEPGSGDYPADSTVKLTAYPLSGYQFLSWGVDASGTSPTYDLLMDGDKYVEAYFEKVPVPEYKGKISKKELEYDETRRIIPVY
;
A
#
# COMPACT_ATOMS: atom_id res chain seq x y z
N MET A 1 -41.46 -26.75 26.08
CA MET A 1 -40.38 -26.92 25.09
C MET A 1 -39.69 -25.59 25.03
N ASP A 2 -38.75 -25.33 25.94
CA ASP A 2 -37.92 -24.14 25.85
C ASP A 2 -36.98 -24.34 24.68
N VAL A 3 -37.25 -23.64 23.58
CA VAL A 3 -36.29 -23.52 22.49
C VAL A 3 -35.10 -22.76 23.06
N ALA A 4 -34.03 -23.47 23.40
CA ALA A 4 -32.79 -22.83 23.82
C ALA A 4 -32.35 -21.88 22.71
N HIS A 5 -32.38 -20.57 22.98
CA HIS A 5 -31.79 -19.59 22.09
C HIS A 5 -30.28 -19.84 22.11
N PRO A 6 -29.61 -20.07 20.96
CA PRO A 6 -28.16 -20.14 20.97
C PRO A 6 -27.61 -18.83 21.56
N PRO A 7 -26.52 -18.87 22.35
CA PRO A 7 -25.88 -17.64 22.80
C PRO A 7 -25.57 -16.78 21.56
N PRO A 8 -25.72 -15.44 21.64
CA PRO A 8 -25.34 -14.58 20.55
C PRO A 8 -23.87 -14.86 20.18
N PRO A 9 -23.53 -14.90 18.88
CA PRO A 9 -22.15 -15.11 18.47
C PRO A 9 -21.28 -14.01 19.07
N THR A 10 -20.20 -14.40 19.75
CA THR A 10 -19.22 -13.45 20.28
C THR A 10 -18.49 -12.80 19.10
N THR A 11 -18.49 -11.47 19.07
CA THR A 11 -17.74 -10.66 18.10
C THR A 11 -16.76 -9.77 18.81
N TYR A 12 -15.64 -9.48 18.16
CA TYR A 12 -14.69 -8.47 18.59
C TYR A 12 -14.62 -7.33 17.58
N HIS A 13 -14.39 -6.13 18.09
CA HIS A 13 -14.29 -4.94 17.28
C HIS A 13 -12.86 -4.77 16.76
N LEU A 14 -12.71 -4.69 15.44
CA LEU A 14 -11.46 -4.30 14.80
C LEU A 14 -11.56 -2.83 14.39
N SER A 15 -10.61 -2.03 14.86
CA SER A 15 -10.40 -0.66 14.43
C SER A 15 -9.17 -0.59 13.54
N VAL A 16 -9.36 -0.19 12.28
CA VAL A 16 -8.28 0.07 11.33
C VAL A 16 -8.10 1.57 11.19
N PHE A 17 -6.88 2.05 11.40
CA PHE A 17 -6.54 3.45 11.28
C PHE A 17 -5.39 3.67 10.30
N VAL A 18 -5.57 4.63 9.40
CA VAL A 18 -4.52 5.13 8.53
C VAL A 18 -4.18 6.55 9.00
N PRO A 19 -3.00 6.79 9.59
CA PRO A 19 -2.65 8.12 10.09
C PRO A 19 -2.61 9.15 8.96
N THR A 20 -3.07 10.36 9.24
CA THR A 20 -3.11 11.46 8.25
C THR A 20 -1.73 11.83 7.71
N TRP A 21 -0.67 11.68 8.51
CA TRP A 21 0.71 11.92 8.12
C TRP A 21 1.34 10.76 7.33
N ALA A 22 0.72 9.58 7.39
CA ALA A 22 1.07 8.39 6.60
C ALA A 22 -0.02 8.09 5.56
N TYR A 23 -0.80 9.10 5.17
CA TYR A 23 -1.90 8.94 4.21
C TYR A 23 -1.32 8.70 2.82
N GLY A 24 -1.58 7.51 2.30
CA GLY A 24 -1.03 7.06 1.03
C GLY A 24 -1.65 5.79 0.50
N GLY A 25 -2.79 5.37 1.06
CA GLY A 25 -3.39 4.07 0.80
C GLY A 25 -4.67 3.88 1.59
N TYR A 26 -5.28 2.72 1.40
CA TYR A 26 -6.40 2.23 2.20
C TYR A 26 -6.15 0.77 2.57
N VAL A 27 -6.94 0.24 3.50
CA VAL A 27 -6.82 -1.14 4.00
C VAL A 27 -8.18 -1.82 3.86
N GLU A 28 -8.17 -3.08 3.42
CA GLU A 28 -9.35 -3.93 3.43
C GLU A 28 -9.06 -5.30 4.09
N PRO A 29 -10.00 -5.86 4.86
CA PRO A 29 -11.25 -5.21 5.26
C PRO A 29 -10.98 -4.10 6.30
N GLY A 30 -11.85 -3.09 6.35
CA GLY A 30 -11.72 -1.95 7.24
C GLY A 30 -12.19 -2.22 8.66
N SER A 31 -12.42 -1.16 9.43
CA SER A 31 -12.98 -1.26 10.79
C SER A 31 -14.37 -1.92 10.77
N GLY A 32 -14.66 -2.76 11.76
CA GLY A 32 -15.93 -3.47 11.87
C GLY A 32 -15.91 -4.54 12.95
N ASP A 33 -17.03 -5.25 13.09
CA ASP A 33 -17.17 -6.35 14.04
C ASP A 33 -16.94 -7.69 13.34
N TYR A 34 -16.05 -8.50 13.89
CA TYR A 34 -15.67 -9.79 13.33
C TYR A 34 -15.93 -10.90 14.35
N PRO A 35 -16.24 -12.13 13.90
CA PRO A 35 -16.43 -13.25 14.81
C PRO A 35 -15.19 -13.51 15.66
N ALA A 36 -15.40 -13.86 16.94
CA ALA A 36 -14.32 -14.33 17.80
C ALA A 36 -13.63 -15.57 17.21
N ASP A 37 -12.33 -15.70 17.47
CA ASP A 37 -11.46 -16.78 16.96
C ASP A 37 -11.39 -16.86 15.42
N SER A 38 -11.86 -15.83 14.72
CA SER A 38 -11.70 -15.73 13.26
C SER A 38 -10.38 -15.07 12.89
N THR A 39 -9.86 -15.46 11.72
CA THR A 39 -8.68 -14.81 11.13
C THR A 39 -9.14 -13.82 10.07
N VAL A 40 -8.84 -12.54 10.30
CA VAL A 40 -9.10 -11.44 9.36
C VAL A 40 -7.85 -11.18 8.53
N LYS A 41 -7.94 -11.42 7.24
CA LYS A 41 -6.85 -11.15 6.30
C LYS A 41 -6.86 -9.68 5.87
N LEU A 42 -6.07 -8.87 6.56
CA LEU A 42 -5.85 -7.47 6.22
C LEU A 42 -4.97 -7.35 4.98
N THR A 43 -5.32 -6.43 4.09
CA THR A 43 -4.60 -6.11 2.86
C THR A 43 -4.50 -4.60 2.72
N ALA A 44 -3.28 -4.07 2.66
CA ALA A 44 -2.99 -2.67 2.40
C ALA A 44 -2.85 -2.42 0.90
N TYR A 45 -3.56 -1.41 0.40
CA TYR A 45 -3.53 -0.96 -0.99
C TYR A 45 -2.93 0.45 -1.06
N PRO A 46 -1.64 0.58 -1.42
CA PRO A 46 -1.02 1.88 -1.65
C PRO A 46 -1.64 2.58 -2.86
N LEU A 47 -1.82 3.90 -2.76
CA LEU A 47 -2.16 4.78 -3.87
C LEU A 47 -0.93 5.02 -4.76
N SER A 48 -1.18 5.56 -5.96
CA SER A 48 -0.11 5.91 -6.91
C SER A 48 0.91 6.87 -6.27
N GLY A 49 2.19 6.52 -6.39
CA GLY A 49 3.30 7.30 -5.81
C GLY A 49 3.55 7.02 -4.32
N TYR A 50 2.89 6.01 -3.75
CA TYR A 50 3.10 5.55 -2.38
C TYR A 50 3.44 4.07 -2.34
N GLN A 51 4.12 3.66 -1.27
CA GLN A 51 4.35 2.26 -0.94
C GLN A 51 3.89 1.98 0.50
N PHE A 52 3.50 0.75 0.76
CA PHE A 52 3.21 0.29 2.11
C PHE A 52 4.52 0.19 2.90
N LEU A 53 4.55 0.81 4.08
CA LEU A 53 5.73 0.83 4.94
C LEU A 53 5.66 -0.32 5.94
N SER A 54 4.66 -0.32 6.82
CA SER A 54 4.47 -1.36 7.85
C SER A 54 3.10 -1.31 8.51
N TRP A 55 2.75 -2.39 9.19
CA TRP A 55 1.65 -2.44 10.16
C TRP A 55 2.13 -1.98 11.55
N GLY A 56 1.20 -1.60 12.41
CA GLY A 56 1.47 -1.19 13.79
C GLY A 56 0.37 -1.57 14.79
N VAL A 57 0.70 -1.34 16.07
CA VAL A 57 -0.09 -1.64 17.27
C VAL A 57 -0.39 -3.13 17.44
N ASP A 58 -1.56 -3.62 16.98
CA ASP A 58 -1.92 -5.04 17.10
C ASP A 58 -1.56 -5.88 15.87
N ALA A 59 -0.95 -5.26 14.84
CA ALA A 59 -0.36 -5.96 13.71
C ALA A 59 1.11 -5.56 13.55
N SER A 60 1.88 -6.35 12.79
CA SER A 60 3.32 -6.11 12.61
C SER A 60 3.83 -6.60 11.25
N GLY A 61 5.02 -6.12 10.88
CA GLY A 61 5.70 -6.50 9.66
C GLY A 61 5.45 -5.53 8.50
N THR A 62 6.15 -5.81 7.40
CA THR A 62 6.21 -4.96 6.20
C THR A 62 5.51 -5.59 4.99
N SER A 63 4.91 -6.78 5.18
CA SER A 63 4.09 -7.42 4.16
C SER A 63 2.78 -6.63 4.00
N PRO A 64 2.34 -6.30 2.78
CA PRO A 64 1.07 -5.61 2.55
C PRO A 64 -0.14 -6.48 2.90
N THR A 65 0.04 -7.77 3.19
CA THR A 65 -0.99 -8.65 3.73
C THR A 65 -0.61 -9.15 5.12
N TYR A 66 -1.59 -9.18 6.03
CA TYR A 66 -1.43 -9.64 7.41
C TYR A 66 -2.65 -10.45 7.86
N ASP A 67 -2.42 -11.63 8.44
CA ASP A 67 -3.47 -12.47 9.01
C ASP A 67 -3.61 -12.16 10.50
N LEU A 68 -4.70 -11.48 10.86
CA LEU A 68 -4.99 -11.06 12.22
C LEU A 68 -5.96 -12.02 12.91
N LEU A 69 -5.59 -12.58 14.05
CA LEU A 69 -6.50 -13.37 14.88
C LEU A 69 -7.36 -12.45 15.76
N MET A 70 -8.68 -12.60 15.67
CA MET A 70 -9.65 -11.89 16.50
C MET A 70 -9.86 -12.63 17.84
N ASP A 71 -8.88 -12.52 18.73
CA ASP A 71 -8.93 -13.06 20.10
C ASP A 71 -9.35 -12.02 21.17
N GLY A 72 -9.64 -10.80 20.73
CA GLY A 72 -10.05 -9.65 21.54
C GLY A 72 -10.33 -8.46 20.63
N ASP A 73 -10.74 -7.33 21.20
CA ASP A 73 -10.77 -6.07 20.44
C ASP A 73 -9.35 -5.74 19.94
N LYS A 74 -9.26 -5.25 18.71
CA LYS A 74 -7.99 -5.03 18.01
C LYS A 74 -7.96 -3.64 17.40
N TYR A 75 -6.78 -3.02 17.46
CA TYR A 75 -6.50 -1.74 16.83
C TYR A 75 -5.25 -1.86 15.97
N VAL A 76 -5.42 -1.68 14.66
CA VAL A 76 -4.34 -1.81 13.67
C VAL A 76 -4.09 -0.47 13.00
N GLU A 77 -2.82 -0.08 12.98
CA GLU A 77 -2.38 1.07 12.19
C GLU A 77 -1.65 0.60 10.92
N ALA A 78 -1.94 1.26 9.79
CA ALA A 78 -1.24 1.03 8.53
C ALA A 78 -0.48 2.28 8.11
N TYR A 79 0.82 2.15 7.91
CA TYR A 79 1.69 3.25 7.49
C TYR A 79 2.02 3.13 6.01
N PHE A 80 1.90 4.25 5.30
CA PHE A 80 2.33 4.39 3.91
C PHE A 80 3.35 5.53 3.81
N GLU A 81 4.27 5.41 2.87
CA GLU A 81 5.26 6.44 2.56
C GLU A 81 5.28 6.76 1.07
N LYS A 82 5.70 7.98 0.72
CA LYS A 82 5.85 8.38 -0.69
C LYS A 82 7.04 7.66 -1.31
N VAL A 83 6.85 7.07 -2.48
CA VAL A 83 7.96 6.57 -3.28
C VAL A 83 8.73 7.77 -3.83
N PRO A 84 10.03 7.92 -3.54
CA PRO A 84 10.82 8.97 -4.14
C PRO A 84 10.83 8.81 -5.65
N VAL A 85 10.37 9.83 -6.39
CA VAL A 85 10.65 9.91 -7.82
C VAL A 85 12.18 10.01 -7.96
N PRO A 86 12.85 9.10 -8.67
CA PRO A 86 14.25 9.28 -8.95
C PRO A 86 14.39 10.59 -9.74
N GLU A 87 15.06 11.57 -9.16
CA GLU A 87 15.50 12.73 -9.91
C GLU A 87 16.44 12.21 -11.00
N TYR A 88 15.93 12.08 -12.22
CA TYR A 88 16.81 11.97 -13.38
C TYR A 88 17.50 13.33 -13.54
N LYS A 89 18.60 13.55 -12.80
CA LYS A 89 19.60 14.57 -13.13
C LYS A 89 20.34 14.13 -14.39
N GLY A 90 19.60 13.91 -15.48
CA GLY A 90 20.16 13.85 -16.80
C GLY A 90 20.73 15.23 -17.10
N LYS A 91 22.06 15.39 -17.00
CA LYS A 91 22.73 16.38 -17.83
C LYS A 91 22.37 16.01 -19.27
N ILE A 92 21.42 16.70 -19.86
CA ILE A 92 21.29 16.77 -21.32
C ILE A 92 22.55 17.46 -21.82
N SER A 93 23.63 16.69 -21.95
CA SER A 93 24.77 17.08 -22.76
C SER A 93 24.24 17.11 -24.18
N LYS A 94 23.94 18.30 -24.71
CA LYS A 94 23.73 18.50 -26.14
C LYS A 94 24.98 17.97 -26.82
N LYS A 95 24.95 16.74 -27.31
CA LYS A 95 25.98 16.23 -28.21
C LYS A 95 25.71 16.96 -29.51
N GLU A 96 26.43 18.05 -29.72
CA GLU A 96 26.41 18.80 -30.97
C GLU A 96 26.70 17.79 -32.07
N LEU A 97 25.77 17.64 -33.03
CA LEU A 97 26.00 16.83 -34.21
C LEU A 97 27.18 17.48 -34.94
N GLU A 98 28.36 16.87 -34.91
CA GLU A 98 29.43 17.23 -35.82
C GLU A 98 28.91 16.96 -37.24
N TYR A 99 28.55 18.04 -37.93
CA TYR A 99 28.31 18.00 -39.36
C TYR A 99 29.68 17.87 -40.04
N ASP A 100 29.97 16.67 -40.52
CA ASP A 100 31.16 16.39 -41.34
C ASP A 100 30.97 17.02 -42.73
N GLU A 101 31.60 18.18 -42.96
CA GLU A 101 31.57 18.94 -44.22
C GLU A 101 32.28 18.21 -45.40
N THR A 102 32.73 16.96 -45.22
CA THR A 102 33.49 16.23 -46.25
C THR A 102 32.64 15.32 -47.16
N ARG A 103 31.34 15.13 -46.87
CA ARG A 103 30.41 14.42 -47.78
C ARG A 103 29.89 15.32 -48.90
N ARG A 104 30.83 15.67 -49.76
CA ARG A 104 30.69 16.28 -51.08
C ARG A 104 29.64 15.56 -51.94
N ILE A 105 28.95 16.38 -52.75
CA ILE A 105 28.34 16.14 -54.08
C ILE A 105 27.11 15.22 -54.20
N ILE A 106 25.94 15.84 -54.37
CA ILE A 106 24.79 15.21 -55.06
C ILE A 106 24.91 15.57 -56.55
N PRO A 107 25.20 14.63 -57.47
CA PRO A 107 25.12 14.92 -58.89
C PRO A 107 23.66 15.06 -59.31
N VAL A 108 23.32 16.21 -59.87
CA VAL A 108 22.02 16.46 -60.53
C VAL A 108 22.14 15.94 -61.96
N TYR A 109 21.26 15.01 -62.35
CA TYR A 109 21.04 14.57 -63.73
C TYR A 109 19.71 15.13 -64.22
#